data_AF-A0A8T4D6P7-F1
#
_entry.id   AF-A0A8T4D6P7-F1
#
_cell.length_a   1.000
_cell.length_b   1.000
_cell.length_c   1.000
_cell.angle_alpha   90.00
_cell.angle_beta   90.00
_cell.angle_gamma   90.00
#
_symmetry.space_group_name_H-M   'P 1'
#
loop_
_entity.id
_entity.type
_entity.pdbx_description
1 polymer ?
#
loop_
_entity_poly.entity_id
_entity_poly.type
_entity_poly.pdbx_seq_one_letter_code
_entity_poly.pdbx_strand_id
1 'polypeptide(L)'
;MLVDLTIRVTSSIRSATLAKNILAVTRKLEGLLESSLLRAFRGFAIQLAQKLSLIAQKWGNTSAKRWASDVSFVNFLAVMHINEPKTFKM
;
A
#
# COMPACT_ATOMS: atom_id res chain seq x y z
N MET A 1 -0.41 -21.67 -4.91
CA MET A 1 -0.70 -23.10 -4.66
C MET A 1 -0.46 -23.53 -3.22
N LEU A 2 0.69 -23.27 -2.57
CA LEU A 2 0.88 -23.65 -1.16
C LEU A 2 0.10 -22.79 -0.15
N VAL A 3 0.11 -21.46 -0.33
CA VAL A 3 -0.56 -20.50 0.57
C VAL A 3 -2.08 -20.67 0.56
N ASP A 4 -2.67 -20.88 -0.62
CA ASP A 4 -4.10 -21.12 -0.79
C ASP A 4 -4.56 -22.42 -0.10
N LEU A 5 -3.76 -23.49 -0.20
CA LEU A 5 -4.02 -24.76 0.48
C LEU A 5 -3.84 -24.66 2.00
N THR A 6 -2.85 -23.90 2.49
CA THR A 6 -2.63 -23.76 3.95
C THR A 6 -3.64 -22.82 4.61
N ILE A 7 -4.09 -21.77 3.94
CA ILE A 7 -5.13 -20.87 4.45
C ILE A 7 -6.50 -21.56 4.48
N ARG A 8 -6.78 -22.43 3.50
CA ARG A 8 -8.10 -23.08 3.38
C ARG A 8 -8.27 -24.34 4.23
N VAL A 9 -7.18 -25.03 4.60
CA VAL A 9 -7.23 -26.35 5.25
C VAL A 9 -7.00 -26.32 6.76
N THR A 10 -6.40 -25.27 7.33
CA THR A 10 -6.08 -25.27 8.78
C THR A 10 -6.33 -23.92 9.45
N SER A 11 -7.17 -23.90 10.48
CA SER A 11 -7.42 -22.73 11.34
C SER A 11 -6.23 -22.36 12.24
N SER A 12 -5.24 -23.25 12.40
CA SER A 12 -3.99 -22.97 13.10
C SER A 12 -2.84 -23.81 12.57
N ILE A 13 -1.66 -23.19 12.41
CA ILE A 13 -0.43 -23.86 12.01
C ILE A 13 0.24 -24.40 13.28
N ARG A 14 0.17 -25.72 13.51
CA ARG A 14 0.77 -26.36 14.70
C ARG A 14 2.30 -26.54 14.59
N SER A 15 2.85 -26.56 13.38
CA SER A 15 4.29 -26.72 13.16
C SER A 15 5.00 -25.37 13.14
N ALA A 16 5.89 -25.15 14.11
CA ALA A 16 6.71 -23.94 14.18
C ALA A 16 7.59 -23.75 12.93
N THR A 17 8.10 -24.84 12.35
CA THR A 17 8.90 -24.81 11.12
C THR A 17 8.07 -24.37 9.92
N LEU A 18 6.85 -24.89 9.79
CA LEU A 18 5.94 -24.49 8.72
C LEU A 18 5.52 -23.03 8.86
N ALA A 19 5.21 -22.57 10.07
CA ALA A 19 4.86 -21.17 10.35
C ALA A 19 5.99 -20.21 9.96
N LYS A 20 7.25 -20.55 10.30
CA LYS A 20 8.43 -19.77 9.90
C LYS A 20 8.58 -19.68 8.38
N ASN A 21 8.42 -20.80 7.68
CA ASN A 21 8.55 -20.85 6.23
C ASN A 21 7.45 -20.03 5.53
N ILE A 22 6.20 -20.15 5.99
CA ILE A 22 5.09 -19.35 5.49
C ILE A 22 5.37 -17.87 5.73
N LEU A 23 5.70 -17.47 6.97
CA LEU A 23 6.03 -16.08 7.30
C LEU A 23 7.16 -15.52 6.42
N ALA A 24 8.19 -16.31 6.14
CA ALA A 24 9.28 -15.90 5.26
C ALA A 24 8.82 -15.67 3.82
N VAL A 25 7.93 -16.53 3.29
CA VAL A 25 7.33 -16.34 1.97
C VAL A 25 6.41 -15.12 1.95
N THR A 26 5.56 -14.94 2.96
CA THR A 26 4.65 -13.80 3.05
C THR A 26 5.41 -12.48 3.09
N ARG A 27 6.48 -12.39 3.90
CA ARG A 27 7.35 -11.20 3.95
C ARG A 27 8.03 -10.88 2.62
N LYS A 28 8.48 -11.91 1.90
CA LYS A 28 9.07 -11.72 0.56
C LYS A 28 8.01 -11.21 -0.43
N LEU A 29 6.81 -11.78 -0.38
CA LEU A 29 5.69 -11.34 -1.23
C LEU A 29 5.28 -9.91 -0.90
N GLU A 30 5.14 -9.56 0.38
CA GLU A 30 4.80 -8.22 0.85
C GLU A 30 5.82 -7.19 0.35
N GLY A 31 7.12 -7.43 0.53
CA GLY A 31 8.16 -6.52 0.04
C GLY A 31 8.20 -6.40 -1.50
N LEU A 32 7.96 -7.49 -2.23
CA LEU A 32 7.86 -7.45 -3.70
C LEU A 32 6.62 -6.69 -4.16
N LEU A 33 5.49 -6.87 -3.48
CA LEU A 33 4.25 -6.16 -3.79
C LEU A 33 4.40 -4.67 -3.48
N GLU A 34 4.87 -4.31 -2.28
CA GLU A 34 5.12 -2.92 -1.90
C GLU A 34 6.07 -2.24 -2.87
N SER A 35 7.22 -2.83 -3.17
CA SER A 35 8.20 -2.21 -4.08
C SER A 35 7.66 -2.01 -5.50
N SER A 36 6.91 -2.96 -6.03
CA SER A 36 6.31 -2.87 -7.36
C SER A 36 5.14 -1.88 -7.42
N LEU A 37 4.24 -1.91 -6.43
CA LEU A 37 3.10 -1.01 -6.32
C LEU A 37 3.55 0.43 -6.09
N LEU A 38 4.47 0.65 -5.13
CA LEU A 38 5.04 1.96 -4.87
C LEU A 38 5.75 2.51 -6.11
N ARG A 39 6.43 1.68 -6.90
CA ARG A 39 7.07 2.11 -8.15
C ARG A 39 6.03 2.44 -9.23
N ALA A 40 5.00 1.63 -9.40
CA ALA A 40 3.97 1.81 -10.42
C ALA A 40 3.10 3.05 -10.16
N PHE A 41 2.73 3.28 -8.89
CA PHE A 41 1.82 4.37 -8.51
C PHE A 41 2.54 5.62 -8.01
N ARG A 42 3.88 5.62 -7.90
CA ARG A 42 4.66 6.77 -7.41
C ARG A 42 4.30 8.07 -8.12
N GLY A 43 4.26 8.03 -9.45
CA GLY A 43 3.97 9.21 -10.27
C GLY A 43 2.58 9.76 -9.99
N PHE A 44 1.58 8.88 -9.98
CA PHE A 44 0.19 9.24 -9.68
C PHE A 44 0.04 9.79 -8.25
N ALA A 45 0.61 9.09 -7.27
CA ALA A 45 0.50 9.46 -5.86
C ALA A 45 1.20 10.79 -5.55
N ILE A 46 2.34 11.09 -6.19
CA ILE A 46 3.00 12.39 -6.08
C ILE A 46 2.13 13.50 -6.67
N GLN A 47 1.57 13.29 -7.86
CA GLN A 47 0.68 14.28 -8.48
C GLN A 47 -0.57 14.53 -7.64
N LEU A 48 -1.15 13.47 -7.06
CA LEU A 48 -2.29 13.57 -6.17
C LEU A 48 -1.93 14.32 -4.88
N ALA A 49 -0.78 14.00 -4.28
CA ALA A 49 -0.27 14.69 -3.09
C ALA A 49 -0.06 16.20 -3.35
N GLN A 50 0.44 16.57 -4.53
CA GLN A 50 0.58 17.98 -4.92
C GLN A 50 -0.77 18.68 -5.04
N LYS A 51 -1.77 18.05 -5.69
CA LYS A 51 -3.12 18.61 -5.80
C LYS A 51 -3.76 18.82 -4.43
N LEU A 52 -3.71 17.79 -3.57
CA LEU A 52 -4.24 17.86 -2.20
C LEU A 52 -3.53 18.91 -1.37
N SER A 53 -2.20 19.01 -1.50
CA SER A 53 -1.38 20.03 -0.86
C SER A 53 -1.82 21.45 -1.25
N LEU A 54 -2.08 21.70 -2.54
CA LEU A 54 -2.53 23.00 -3.03
C LEU A 54 -3.94 23.34 -2.53
N ILE A 55 -4.85 22.37 -2.51
CA ILE A 55 -6.21 22.56 -1.99
C ILE A 55 -6.16 22.90 -0.49
N ALA A 56 -5.41 22.13 0.30
CA ALA A 56 -5.28 22.36 1.73
C ALA A 56 -4.61 23.72 2.04
N GLN A 57 -3.62 24.14 1.24
CA GLN A 57 -3.03 25.48 1.36
C GLN A 57 -4.05 26.58 1.08
N LYS A 58 -4.89 26.42 0.06
CA LYS A 58 -5.99 27.37 -0.25
C LYS A 58 -7.03 27.45 0.88
N TRP A 59 -7.19 26.38 1.65
CA TRP A 59 -8.06 26.35 2.84
C TRP A 59 -7.38 26.86 4.12
N GLY A 60 -6.15 27.36 4.02
CA GLY A 60 -5.42 27.95 5.15
C GLY A 60 -4.43 27.00 5.86
N ASN A 61 -4.30 25.74 5.41
CA ASN A 61 -3.30 24.82 5.95
C ASN A 61 -1.95 24.97 5.23
N THR A 62 -1.14 25.90 5.71
CA THR A 62 0.20 26.19 5.15
C THR A 62 1.18 25.01 5.32
N SER A 63 1.00 24.19 6.36
CA SER A 63 1.76 22.96 6.61
C SER A 63 1.65 21.94 5.47
N ALA A 64 0.54 21.97 4.73
CA ALA A 64 0.27 21.03 3.65
C ALA A 64 1.28 21.11 2.50
N LYS A 65 2.07 22.19 2.40
CA LYS A 65 3.14 22.35 1.40
C LYS A 65 4.15 21.18 1.40
N ARG A 66 4.34 20.51 2.55
CA ARG A 66 5.28 19.39 2.70
C ARG A 66 4.71 18.03 2.26
N TRP A 67 3.41 17.93 2.05
CA TRP A 67 2.74 16.65 1.78
C TRP A 67 3.25 15.95 0.52
N ALA A 68 3.56 16.69 -0.54
CA ALA A 68 4.12 16.12 -1.76
C ALA A 68 5.55 15.56 -1.60
N SER A 69 6.25 15.97 -0.54
CA SER A 69 7.61 15.50 -0.20
C SER A 69 7.60 14.45 0.90
N ASP A 70 6.44 14.20 1.53
CA ASP A 70 6.28 13.19 2.56
C ASP A 70 6.08 11.82 1.92
N VAL A 71 7.09 10.96 2.06
CA VAL A 71 7.09 9.61 1.49
C VAL A 71 5.96 8.76 2.09
N SER A 72 5.68 8.90 3.39
CA SER A 72 4.62 8.16 4.06
C SER A 72 3.24 8.57 3.51
N PHE A 73 3.04 9.86 3.28
CA PHE A 73 1.79 10.37 2.69
C PHE A 73 1.61 9.92 1.24
N VAL A 74 2.67 9.98 0.43
CA VAL A 74 2.64 9.49 -0.96
C VAL A 74 2.36 7.98 -1.01
N ASN A 75 2.99 7.18 -0.14
CA ASN A 75 2.74 5.75 -0.06
C ASN A 75 1.31 5.44 0.35
N PHE A 76 0.77 6.19 1.33
CA PHE A 76 -0.63 6.07 1.74
C PHE A 76 -1.59 6.31 0.57
N LEU A 77 -1.38 7.37 -0.22
CA LEU A 77 -2.21 7.67 -1.39
C LEU A 77 -2.12 6.59 -2.47
N ALA A 78 -0.93 6.01 -2.68
CA ALA A 78 -0.76 4.89 -3.60
C ALA A 78 -1.59 3.67 -3.18
N VAL A 79 -1.54 3.30 -1.90
CA VAL A 79 -2.31 2.17 -1.35
C VAL A 79 -3.82 2.44 -1.41
N MET A 80 -4.25 3.66 -1.07
CA MET A 80 -5.66 4.04 -1.13
C MET A 80 -6.24 3.92 -2.55
N HIS A 81 -5.48 4.32 -3.57
CA HIS A 81 -5.91 4.20 -4.96
C HIS A 81 -5.99 2.74 -5.44
N ILE A 82 -5.11 1.86 -4.96
CA ILE A 82 -5.18 0.42 -5.28
C ILE A 82 -6.42 -0.22 -4.66
N ASN A 83 -6.75 0.20 -3.44
CA ASN A 83 -7.93 -0.27 -2.72
C ASN A 83 -9.23 0.39 -3.20
N GLU A 84 -9.15 1.39 -4.07
CA GLU A 84 -10.32 2.05 -4.63
C GLU A 84 -11.11 1.05 -5.49
N PRO A 85 -12.34 0.68 -5.11
CA PRO A 85 -13.13 -0.23 -5.91
C PRO A 85 -13.40 0.40 -7.27
N LYS A 86 -13.20 -0.36 -8.35
CA LYS A 86 -13.38 0.08 -9.75
C LYS A 86 -14.81 0.55 -10.11
N THR A 87 -15.71 0.63 -9.13
CA THR A 87 -17.11 1.00 -9.28
C THR A 87 -17.34 2.50 -9.44
N PHE A 88 -16.35 3.36 -9.12
CA PHE A 88 -16.42 4.79 -9.37
C PHE A 88 -15.32 5.25 -10.32
N LYS A 89 -15.53 5.01 -11.62
CA LYS A 89 -14.92 5.84 -12.66
C LYS A 89 -15.86 7.03 -12.88
N MET A 90 -15.48 8.22 -12.41
CA MET A 90 -15.99 9.48 -12.95
C MET A 90 -15.14 9.89 -14.15
#